data_AF-A0A142V9Q3-F1
#
_entry.id   AF-A0A142V9Q3-F1
#
_cell.length_a   1.000
_cell.length_b   1.000
_cell.length_c   1.000
_cell.angle_alpha   90.00
_cell.angle_beta   90.00
_cell.angle_gamma   90.00
#
_symmetry.space_group_name_H-M   'P 1'
#
loop_
_entity.id
_entity.type
_entity.pdbx_description
1 polymer ?
#
loop_
_entity_poly.entity_id
_entity_poly.type
_entity_poly.pdbx_seq_one_letter_code
_entity_poly.pdbx_strand_id
1 'polypeptide(L)' 'MGTAIDYQKQMTEIVYVNLPGPEEPQPGMTGGELLHGFLAELNRAPSAETRAFVSTLAAKWNIHYRNNSGR' A
#
# COMPACT_ATOMS: atom_id res chain seq x y z
N MET A 1 -23.51 4.24 -29.68
CA MET A 1 -23.37 2.81 -30.03
C MET A 1 -22.25 2.24 -29.17
N GLY A 2 -22.59 1.72 -27.99
CA GLY A 2 -21.60 1.14 -27.07
C GLY A 2 -21.31 -0.29 -27.51
N THR A 3 -20.03 -0.66 -27.60
CA THR A 3 -19.59 -2.04 -27.83
C THR A 3 -20.10 -2.94 -26.69
N ALA A 4 -20.60 -4.13 -27.02
CA ALA A 4 -21.26 -5.02 -26.06
C ALA A 4 -20.31 -5.55 -24.98
N ILE A 5 -19.00 -5.61 -25.28
CA ILE A 5 -17.94 -6.04 -24.36
C ILE A 5 -16.70 -5.20 -24.69
N ASP A 6 -16.10 -4.62 -23.65
CA ASP A 6 -14.82 -3.89 -23.72
C ASP A 6 -13.77 -4.71 -22.95
N TYR A 7 -12.62 -4.98 -23.57
CA TYR A 7 -11.56 -5.83 -22.99
C TYR A 7 -10.30 -5.00 -22.77
N GLN A 8 -9.88 -4.87 -21.51
CA GLN A 8 -8.66 -4.15 -21.13
C GLN A 8 -7.70 -5.08 -20.39
N LYS A 9 -6.46 -5.18 -20.89
CA LYS A 9 -5.37 -5.91 -20.21
C LYS A 9 -4.97 -5.16 -18.94
N GLN A 10 -5.47 -5.60 -17.80
CA GLN A 10 -5.06 -5.06 -16.49
C GLN A 10 -3.62 -5.51 -16.19
N MET A 11 -2.76 -4.59 -15.72
CA MET A 11 -1.50 -4.99 -15.09
C MET A 11 -1.85 -5.76 -13.80
N THR A 12 -1.45 -7.03 -13.75
CA THR A 12 -1.82 -7.97 -12.67
C THR A 12 -0.88 -7.93 -11.48
N GLU A 13 0.08 -7.00 -11.44
CA GLU A 13 1.02 -6.91 -10.33
C GLU A 13 0.31 -6.32 -9.11
N ILE A 14 0.18 -7.15 -8.08
CA ILE A 14 -0.35 -6.78 -6.77
C ILE A 14 0.85 -6.62 -5.85
N VAL A 15 0.98 -5.45 -5.22
CA VAL A 15 2.02 -5.21 -4.21
C VAL A 15 1.39 -5.26 -2.83
N TYR A 16 1.92 -6.11 -1.95
CA TYR A 16 1.49 -6.18 -0.57
C TYR A 16 2.45 -5.46 0.36
N VAL A 17 1.94 -4.53 1.15
CA VAL A 17 2.66 -3.94 2.28
C VAL A 17 2.18 -4.64 3.54
N ASN A 18 3.01 -5.51 4.10
CA ASN A 18 2.68 -6.23 5.34
C ASN A 18 2.71 -5.27 6.54
N LEU A 19 1.78 -5.39 7.47
CA LEU A 19 1.74 -4.57 8.68
C LEU A 19 1.83 -5.45 9.94
N PRO A 20 2.50 -4.98 11.02
CA PRO A 20 3.18 -3.68 11.12
C PRO A 20 4.52 -3.66 10.36
N GLY A 21 4.92 -2.47 9.89
CA GLY A 21 6.29 -2.20 9.46
C GLY A 21 7.13 -1.68 10.63
N PRO A 22 8.45 -1.47 10.42
CA PRO A 22 9.32 -0.82 11.40
C PRO A 22 8.75 0.53 11.86
N GLU A 23 8.87 0.83 13.15
CA GLU A 23 8.34 2.07 13.73
C GLU A 23 9.31 3.25 13.60
N GLU A 24 10.60 2.98 13.68
CA GLU A 24 11.67 3.99 13.59
C GLU A 24 12.84 3.44 12.77
N PRO A 25 13.58 4.30 12.03
CA PRO A 25 14.79 3.90 11.32
C PRO A 25 15.89 3.53 12.30
N GLN A 26 16.50 2.35 12.14
CA GLN A 26 17.59 1.85 12.99
C GLN A 26 18.90 1.67 12.21
N PRO A 27 20.07 1.81 12.88
CA PRO A 27 21.35 1.49 12.26
C PRO A 27 21.36 0.05 11.73
N GLY A 28 21.82 -0.12 10.49
CA GLY A 28 21.92 -1.45 9.84
C GLY A 28 20.67 -1.89 9.07
N MET A 29 19.58 -1.10 9.08
CA MET A 29 18.43 -1.36 8.20
C MET A 29 18.81 -1.20 6.72
N THR A 30 18.29 -2.11 5.90
CA THR A 30 18.32 -2.01 4.44
C THR A 30 17.38 -0.91 3.94
N GLY A 31 17.60 -0.42 2.73
CA GLY A 31 16.69 0.55 2.10
C GLY A 31 15.25 0.04 1.97
N GLY A 32 15.07 -1.29 1.82
CA GLY A 32 13.75 -1.91 1.79
C GLY A 32 13.03 -1.85 3.14
N GLU A 33 13.74 -2.06 4.25
CA GLU A 33 13.17 -1.95 5.60
C GLU A 33 12.80 -0.49 5.94
N LEU A 34 13.63 0.47 5.52
CA LEU A 34 13.31 1.90 5.65
C LEU A 34 12.04 2.27 4.86
N LEU A 35 11.96 1.82 3.60
CA LEU A 35 10.78 2.04 2.75
C LEU A 35 9.54 1.37 3.35
N HIS A 36 9.68 0.18 3.94
CA HIS A 36 8.59 -0.52 4.60
C HIS A 36 8.04 0.27 5.80
N GLY A 37 8.92 0.78 6.67
CA GLY A 37 8.50 1.64 7.79
C GLY A 37 7.78 2.90 7.32
N PHE A 38 8.33 3.58 6.31
CA PHE A 38 7.72 4.76 5.69
C PHE A 38 6.30 4.47 5.14
N LEU A 39 6.13 3.38 4.39
CA LEU A 39 4.81 3.00 3.85
C LEU A 39 3.83 2.62 4.97
N ALA A 40 4.30 1.93 6.01
CA ALA A 40 3.48 1.58 7.17
C ALA A 40 3.00 2.83 7.94
N GLU A 41 3.83 3.89 8.00
CA GLU A 41 3.48 5.16 8.63
C GLU A 41 2.42 5.94 7.83
N LEU A 42 2.51 5.96 6.50
CA LEU A 42 1.47 6.55 5.64
C LEU A 42 0.09 5.95 5.89
N ASN A 43 0.00 4.62 6.08
CA ASN A 43 -1.26 3.95 6.40
C ASN A 43 -1.79 4.30 7.80
N ARG A 44 -0.89 4.66 8.73
CA ARG A 44 -1.20 5.08 10.11
C ARG A 44 -1.36 6.60 10.26
N ALA A 45 -1.44 7.36 9.16
CA ALA A 45 -1.53 8.82 9.22
C ALA A 45 -2.68 9.28 10.14
N PRO A 46 -2.46 10.28 11.03
CA PRO A 46 -3.44 10.67 12.04
C PRO A 46 -4.67 11.36 11.42
N SER A 47 -4.49 12.05 10.29
CA SER A 47 -5.58 12.69 9.55
C SER A 47 -6.38 11.67 8.75
N ALA A 48 -7.71 11.73 8.87
CA ALA A 48 -8.61 10.92 8.05
C ALA A 48 -8.51 11.27 6.56
N GLU A 49 -8.29 12.55 6.22
CA GLU A 49 -8.13 13.02 4.85
C GLU A 49 -6.86 12.42 4.21
N THR A 50 -5.75 12.44 4.94
CA THR A 50 -4.48 11.85 4.46
C THR A 50 -4.64 10.35 4.22
N ARG A 51 -5.31 9.62 5.13
CA ARG A 51 -5.58 8.19 4.94
C ARG A 51 -6.46 7.93 3.72
N ALA A 52 -7.47 8.76 3.47
CA ALA A 52 -8.34 8.63 2.30
C ALA A 52 -7.55 8.86 0.99
N PHE A 53 -6.67 9.85 0.97
CA PHE A 53 -5.77 10.11 -0.16
C PHE A 53 -4.82 8.93 -0.40
N VAL A 54 -4.15 8.42 0.64
CA VAL A 54 -3.25 7.26 0.55
C VAL A 54 -4.00 6.02 0.06
N SER A 55 -5.22 5.76 0.56
CA SER A 55 -6.08 4.65 0.11
C SER A 55 -6.44 4.78 -1.38
N THR A 56 -6.74 6.00 -1.83
CA THR A 56 -7.03 6.27 -3.24
C THR A 56 -5.83 5.99 -4.14
N LEU A 57 -4.61 6.37 -3.70
CA LEU A 57 -3.38 6.03 -4.41
C LEU A 57 -3.15 4.51 -4.40
N ALA A 58 -3.31 3.85 -3.25
CA ALA A 58 -3.11 2.42 -3.13
C ALA A 58 -4.01 1.63 -4.10
N ALA A 59 -5.29 1.99 -4.19
CA ALA A 59 -6.23 1.39 -5.14
C ALA A 59 -5.81 1.62 -6.60
N LYS A 60 -5.36 2.83 -6.95
CA LYS A 60 -4.89 3.17 -8.31
C LYS A 60 -3.67 2.36 -8.74
N TRP A 61 -2.76 2.08 -7.81
CA TRP A 61 -1.49 1.38 -8.07
C TRP A 61 -1.53 -0.10 -7.70
N ASN A 62 -2.70 -0.65 -7.35
CA ASN A 62 -2.89 -2.04 -6.93
C ASN A 62 -1.98 -2.45 -5.74
N ILE A 63 -1.83 -1.53 -4.78
CA ILE A 63 -1.09 -1.73 -3.54
C ILE A 63 -2.10 -2.05 -2.43
N HIS A 64 -1.82 -3.09 -1.64
CA HIS A 64 -2.68 -3.56 -0.56
C HIS A 64 -1.93 -3.63 0.75
N TYR A 65 -2.39 -2.87 1.75
CA TYR A 65 -1.90 -3.00 3.12
C TYR A 65 -2.53 -4.25 3.76
N ARG A 66 -1.68 -5.18 4.21
CA ARG A 66 -2.12 -6.43 4.83
C ARG A 66 -1.74 -6.42 6.30
N ASN A 67 -2.74 -6.28 7.17
CA ASN A 67 -2.53 -6.59 8.58
C ASN A 67 -2.22 -8.08 8.69
N ASN A 68 -1.12 -8.42 9.33
CA ASN A 68 -0.83 -9.79 9.72
C ASN A 68 -1.70 -10.16 10.94
N SER A 69 -3.01 -10.00 10.81
CA SER A 69 -4.00 -10.52 11.75
C SER A 69 -4.18 -12.01 11.47
N GLY A 70 -3.16 -12.83 11.79
CA GLY A 70 -3.40 -14.24 12.15
C GLY A 70 -4.13 -14.24 13.50
N ARG A 71 -5.10 -15.10 13.77
CA ARG A 71 -4.81 -16.43 14.36
C ARG A 71 -3.52 -16.49 15.18
#